data_AF-A0A4R5XN02-F1
#
_entry.id   AF-A0A4R5XN02-F1
#
_cell.length_a   1.000
_cell.length_b   1.000
_cell.length_c   1.000
_cell.angle_alpha   90.00
_cell.angle_beta   90.00
_cell.angle_gamma   90.00
#
_symmetry.space_group_name_H-M   'P 1'
#
loop_
_entity.id
_entity.type
_entity.pdbx_description
1 polymer ?
#
loop_
_entity_poly.entity_id
_entity_poly.type
_entity_poly.pdbx_seq_one_letter_code
_entity_poly.pdbx_strand_id
1 'polypeptide(L)'
;MVWFQRLSQFFYRYGNVYTLLIALVLFAVFIGVVLPAESEKSAQQTGSSRSPDTALFYQADELYSIAEEYGEEGRSAYVKARYTFDIAWPLAYTFFLTAALSFFLRSMPASRWKLLNLLPAAGMALDFLENTGTSIVMLRFPSETPVIAHITPFFTLFKWLSIYASFGLLVVAFIYWVVYSIKKRRKK
;
A
#
# COMPACT_ATOMS: atom_id res chain seq x y z
N MET A 1 -11.82 -20.66 3.26
CA MET A 1 -12.47 -19.69 4.19
C MET A 1 -11.84 -19.67 5.59
N VAL A 2 -11.46 -20.81 6.18
CA VAL A 2 -10.89 -20.91 7.54
C VAL A 2 -9.56 -20.14 7.71
N TRP A 3 -8.69 -20.11 6.70
CA TRP A 3 -7.39 -19.44 6.75
C TRP A 3 -7.48 -17.92 6.97
N PHE A 4 -8.34 -17.23 6.20
CA PHE A 4 -8.56 -15.79 6.36
C PHE A 4 -9.10 -15.42 7.74
N GLN A 5 -9.98 -16.25 8.30
CA GLN A 5 -10.49 -16.02 9.66
C GLN A 5 -9.38 -16.13 10.70
N ARG A 6 -8.50 -17.15 10.59
CA ARG A 6 -7.35 -17.30 11.48
C ARG A 6 -6.38 -16.12 11.37
N LEU A 7 -6.07 -15.70 10.15
CA LEU A 7 -5.19 -14.55 9.91
C LEU A 7 -5.77 -13.25 10.47
N SER A 8 -7.05 -12.98 10.23
CA SER A 8 -7.75 -11.82 10.78
C SER A 8 -7.74 -11.83 12.31
N GLN A 9 -8.05 -12.98 12.93
CA GLN A 9 -8.03 -13.16 14.38
C GLN A 9 -6.64 -12.96 14.99
N PHE A 10 -5.58 -13.39 14.31
CA PHE A 10 -4.20 -13.13 14.74
C PHE A 10 -3.96 -11.62 14.89
N PHE A 11 -4.35 -10.80 13.91
CA PHE A 11 -4.19 -9.35 14.02
C PHE A 11 -5.06 -8.75 15.13
N TYR A 12 -6.27 -9.24 15.36
CA TYR A 12 -7.09 -8.80 16.50
C TYR A 12 -6.45 -9.12 17.85
N ARG A 13 -5.80 -10.29 17.98
CA ARG A 13 -5.13 -10.74 19.22
C ARG A 13 -3.99 -9.79 19.60
N TYR A 14 -3.22 -9.32 18.62
CA TYR A 14 -2.07 -8.44 18.86
C TYR A 14 -2.36 -6.95 18.68
N GLY A 15 -3.51 -6.56 18.10
CA GLY A 15 -3.88 -5.17 17.87
C GLY A 15 -4.23 -4.39 19.14
N ASN A 16 -3.26 -4.10 20.00
CA ASN A 16 -3.45 -3.25 21.17
C ASN A 16 -2.98 -1.81 20.89
N VAL A 17 -3.13 -0.92 21.88
CA VAL A 17 -2.76 0.50 21.73
C VAL A 17 -1.27 0.68 21.45
N TYR A 18 -0.39 -0.13 22.03
CA TYR A 18 1.05 -0.06 21.78
C TYR A 18 1.40 -0.44 20.35
N THR A 19 0.80 -1.52 19.83
CA THR A 19 0.96 -1.92 18.42
C THR A 19 0.46 -0.82 17.48
N LEU A 20 -0.68 -0.19 17.79
CA LEU A 20 -1.19 0.95 17.01
C LEU A 20 -0.23 2.14 17.04
N LEU A 21 0.30 2.50 18.21
CA LEU A 21 1.24 3.63 18.35
C LEU A 21 2.56 3.37 17.61
N ILE A 22 3.13 2.17 17.73
CA ILE A 22 4.33 1.77 16.99
C ILE A 22 4.06 1.85 15.49
N ALA A 23 2.94 1.29 15.02
CA ALA A 23 2.60 1.31 13.62
C ALA A 23 2.36 2.74 13.08
N LEU A 24 1.74 3.61 13.89
CA LEU A 24 1.53 5.01 13.56
C LEU A 24 2.86 5.77 13.45
N VAL A 25 3.77 5.58 14.40
CA VAL A 25 5.10 6.22 14.37
C VAL A 25 5.87 5.75 13.14
N LEU A 26 5.91 4.44 12.87
CA LEU A 26 6.58 3.91 11.67
C LEU A 26 5.98 4.49 10.39
N PHE A 27 4.65 4.51 10.28
CA PHE A 27 3.97 5.09 9.12
C PHE A 27 4.28 6.58 8.95
N ALA A 28 4.28 7.35 10.04
CA ALA A 28 4.61 8.77 10.02
C ALA A 28 6.07 9.03 9.61
N VAL A 29 7.02 8.19 10.04
CA VAL A 29 8.42 8.26 9.60
C VAL A 29 8.53 7.99 8.10
N PHE A 30 7.81 6.99 7.58
CA PHE A 30 7.79 6.73 6.14
C PHE A 30 7.27 7.93 5.34
N ILE A 31 6.13 8.49 5.73
CA ILE A 31 5.52 9.64 5.05
C ILE A 31 6.40 10.90 5.16
N GLY A 32 6.91 11.20 6.35
CA GLY A 32 7.58 12.47 6.64
C GLY A 32 9.06 12.52 6.29
N VAL A 33 9.72 11.36 6.18
CA VAL A 33 11.17 11.28 6.02
C VAL A 33 11.56 10.37 4.86
N VAL A 34 11.10 9.11 4.87
CA VAL A 34 11.60 8.10 3.92
C VAL A 34 11.14 8.38 2.49
N LEU A 35 9.84 8.57 2.27
CA LEU A 35 9.29 8.78 0.93
C LEU A 35 9.79 10.09 0.28
N PRO A 36 9.84 11.24 0.98
CA PRO A 36 10.43 12.45 0.42
C PRO A 36 11.90 12.26 0.01
N ALA A 37 12.70 11.61 0.86
CA ALA A 37 14.11 11.37 0.57
C ALA A 37 14.32 10.44 -0.64
N GLU A 38 13.52 9.37 -0.75
CA GLU A 38 13.60 8.47 -1.91
C GLU A 38 13.03 9.11 -3.19
N SER A 39 12.02 9.98 -3.10
CA SER A 39 11.52 10.74 -4.25
C SER A 39 12.58 11.69 -4.81
N GLU A 40 13.32 12.39 -3.94
CA GLU A 40 14.40 13.29 -4.37
C GLU A 40 15.54 12.52 -5.02
N LYS A 41 15.98 11.43 -4.37
CA LYS A 41 17.02 10.54 -4.89
C LYS A 41 16.62 9.90 -6.23
N SER A 42 15.36 9.47 -6.36
CA SER A 42 14.86 8.89 -7.60
C SER A 42 14.89 9.91 -8.73
N ALA A 43 14.40 11.14 -8.50
CA ALA A 43 14.43 12.20 -9.50
C ALA A 43 15.86 12.54 -9.99
N GLN A 44 16.84 12.49 -9.10
CA GLN A 44 18.26 12.67 -9.46
C GLN A 44 18.81 11.52 -10.31
N GLN A 45 18.39 10.28 -10.06
CA GLN A 45 18.88 9.08 -10.74
C GLN A 45 18.20 8.82 -12.09
N THR A 46 16.91 9.15 -12.20
CA THR A 46 16.12 8.96 -13.43
C THR A 46 16.13 10.18 -14.33
N GLY A 47 16.55 11.34 -13.81
CA GLY A 47 16.42 12.63 -14.51
C GLY A 47 14.96 13.10 -14.67
N SER A 48 14.00 12.42 -14.04
CA SER A 48 12.57 12.66 -14.18
C SER A 48 11.84 12.48 -12.86
N SER A 49 10.85 13.33 -12.60
CA SER A 49 9.93 13.19 -11.45
C SER A 49 8.74 12.27 -11.76
N ARG A 50 8.55 11.84 -13.00
CA ARG A 50 7.43 10.96 -13.36
C ARG A 50 7.72 9.57 -12.85
N SER A 51 6.73 8.92 -12.23
CA SER A 51 6.81 7.52 -11.84
C SER A 51 5.44 6.85 -11.96
N PRO A 52 5.34 5.62 -12.49
CA PRO A 52 4.04 4.98 -12.79
C PRO A 52 3.13 4.84 -11.56
N ASP A 53 3.71 4.61 -10.40
CA ASP A 53 3.01 4.41 -9.12
C ASP A 53 2.45 5.69 -8.52
N THR A 54 2.83 6.88 -9.03
CA THR A 54 2.27 8.17 -8.58
C THR A 54 0.94 8.51 -9.24
N ALA A 55 0.56 7.78 -10.29
CA ALA A 55 -0.73 7.91 -10.96
C ALA A 55 -1.73 6.89 -10.40
N LEU A 56 -3.03 7.23 -10.48
CA LEU A 56 -4.10 6.29 -10.15
C LEU A 56 -4.23 5.18 -11.21
N PHE A 57 -3.99 5.52 -12.48
CA PHE A 57 -3.99 4.63 -13.64
C PHE A 57 -3.14 5.26 -14.75
N TYR A 58 -2.59 4.43 -15.63
CA TYR A 58 -1.82 4.83 -16.80
C TYR A 58 -2.00 3.81 -17.93
N GLN A 59 -1.61 4.15 -19.15
CA GLN A 59 -1.63 3.20 -20.27
C GLN A 59 -0.26 2.56 -20.49
N ALA A 60 -0.23 1.41 -21.18
CA ALA A 60 1.03 0.72 -21.51
C ALA A 60 2.02 1.64 -22.24
N ASP A 61 1.53 2.44 -23.20
CA ASP A 61 2.34 3.41 -23.95
C ASP A 61 2.96 4.47 -23.04
N GLU A 62 2.25 4.87 -21.99
CA GLU A 62 2.78 5.81 -21.00
C GLU A 62 3.92 5.18 -20.20
N LEU A 63 3.77 3.91 -19.80
CA LEU A 63 4.84 3.17 -19.12
C LEU A 63 6.09 3.03 -20.00
N TYR A 64 5.92 2.81 -21.31
CA TYR A 64 7.03 2.82 -22.27
C TYR A 64 7.65 4.20 -22.44
N SER A 65 6.85 5.27 -22.48
CA SER A 65 7.37 6.65 -22.52
C SER A 65 8.22 6.98 -21.30
N ILE A 66 7.82 6.51 -20.11
CA ILE A 66 8.61 6.68 -18.88
C ILE A 66 9.90 5.86 -18.96
N ALA A 67 9.84 4.63 -19.47
CA ALA A 67 11.01 3.79 -19.67
C ALA A 67 12.03 4.44 -20.61
N GLU A 68 11.57 5.07 -21.70
CA GLU A 68 12.41 5.83 -22.61
C GLU A 68 13.03 7.05 -21.92
N GLU A 69 12.22 7.85 -21.23
CA GLU A 69 12.63 9.06 -20.50
C GLU A 69 13.73 8.79 -19.48
N TYR A 70 13.64 7.67 -18.76
CA TYR A 70 14.62 7.26 -17.75
C TYR A 70 16.00 6.89 -18.33
N GLY A 71 16.09 6.52 -19.61
CA GLY A 71 17.32 5.94 -20.17
C GLY A 71 17.74 4.63 -19.48
N GLU A 72 18.88 4.07 -19.88
CA GLU A 72 19.33 2.77 -19.36
C GLU A 72 19.67 2.82 -17.86
N GLU A 73 20.41 3.85 -17.44
CA GLU A 73 20.83 4.03 -16.05
C GLU A 73 19.63 4.28 -15.12
N GLY A 74 18.70 5.16 -15.52
CA GLY A 74 17.51 5.46 -14.73
C GLY A 74 16.57 4.26 -14.60
N ARG A 75 16.42 3.44 -15.65
CA ARG A 75 15.66 2.18 -15.58
C ARG A 75 16.29 1.18 -14.60
N SER A 76 17.61 1.05 -14.61
CA SER A 76 18.33 0.17 -13.65
C SER A 76 18.17 0.66 -12.21
N ALA A 77 18.28 1.98 -11.99
CA ALA A 77 18.06 2.60 -10.69
C ALA A 77 16.61 2.40 -10.21
N TYR A 78 15.62 2.59 -11.09
CA TYR A 78 14.21 2.34 -10.82
C TYR A 78 13.95 0.89 -10.38
N VAL A 79 14.46 -0.10 -11.12
CA VAL A 79 14.29 -1.52 -10.76
C VAL A 79 14.93 -1.80 -9.40
N LYS A 80 16.12 -1.28 -9.15
CA LYS A 80 16.80 -1.43 -7.85
C LYS A 80 15.97 -0.84 -6.71
N ALA A 81 15.36 0.33 -6.91
CA ALA A 81 14.46 0.95 -5.95
C ALA A 81 13.27 0.03 -5.58
N ARG A 82 12.60 -0.55 -6.59
CA ARG A 82 11.43 -1.44 -6.41
C ARG A 82 11.69 -2.69 -5.56
N TYR A 83 12.92 -3.18 -5.57
CA TYR A 83 13.35 -4.37 -4.81
C TYR A 83 14.21 -4.05 -3.58
N THR A 84 14.29 -2.78 -3.17
CA THR A 84 15.01 -2.37 -1.95
C THR A 84 14.09 -1.60 -1.01
N PHE A 85 14.08 -0.26 -1.07
CA PHE A 85 13.26 0.54 -0.16
C PHE A 85 11.77 0.31 -0.39
N ASP A 86 11.38 0.06 -1.64
CA ASP A 86 9.96 0.01 -2.02
C ASP A 86 9.29 -1.32 -1.65
N ILE A 87 10.05 -2.29 -1.11
CA ILE A 87 9.48 -3.42 -0.38
C ILE A 87 8.99 -2.97 1.00
N ALA A 88 9.69 -2.02 1.61
CA ALA A 88 9.40 -1.57 2.97
C ALA A 88 8.15 -0.69 3.03
N TRP A 89 7.86 0.07 1.97
CA TRP A 89 6.67 0.94 1.93
C TRP A 89 5.35 0.16 2.02
N PRO A 90 5.10 -0.89 1.21
CA PRO A 90 3.91 -1.72 1.33
C PRO A 90 3.75 -2.40 2.68
N LEU A 91 4.87 -2.83 3.28
CA LEU A 91 4.89 -3.38 4.63
C LEU A 91 4.48 -2.34 5.67
N ALA A 92 5.01 -1.11 5.56
CA ALA A 92 4.72 -0.03 6.50
C ALA A 92 3.25 0.38 6.48
N TYR A 93 2.67 0.67 5.31
CA TYR A 93 1.25 1.04 5.25
C TYR A 93 0.34 -0.13 5.64
N THR A 94 0.70 -1.37 5.28
CA THR A 94 -0.11 -2.56 5.61
C THR A 94 -0.10 -2.81 7.11
N PHE A 95 1.06 -2.70 7.75
CA PHE A 95 1.18 -2.83 9.20
C PHE A 95 0.32 -1.79 9.92
N PHE A 96 0.43 -0.52 9.53
CA PHE A 96 -0.37 0.56 10.11
C PHE A 96 -1.87 0.35 9.92
N LEU A 97 -2.33 0.19 8.68
CA LEU A 97 -3.75 0.05 8.38
C LEU A 97 -4.33 -1.20 9.04
N THR A 98 -3.63 -2.33 9.02
CA THR A 98 -4.09 -3.58 9.64
C THR A 98 -4.17 -3.44 11.16
N ALA A 99 -3.16 -2.83 11.80
CA ALA A 99 -3.16 -2.59 13.25
C ALA A 99 -4.30 -1.64 13.67
N ALA A 100 -4.47 -0.53 12.94
CA ALA A 100 -5.51 0.46 13.21
C ALA A 100 -6.92 -0.12 12.99
N LEU A 101 -7.16 -0.80 11.87
CA LEU A 101 -8.42 -1.48 11.60
C LEU A 101 -8.72 -2.55 12.65
N SER A 102 -7.73 -3.38 13.03
CA SER A 102 -7.92 -4.40 14.08
C SER A 102 -8.21 -3.78 15.45
N PHE A 103 -7.63 -2.63 15.75
CA PHE A 103 -7.90 -1.91 16.99
C PHE A 103 -9.32 -1.33 17.02
N PHE A 104 -9.79 -0.67 15.96
CA PHE A 104 -11.09 0.00 15.96
C PHE A 104 -12.28 -0.94 15.65
N LEU A 105 -12.13 -1.84 14.66
CA LEU A 105 -13.21 -2.77 14.26
C LEU A 105 -13.58 -3.78 15.35
N ARG A 106 -12.75 -3.97 16.39
CA ARG A 106 -13.07 -4.89 17.50
C ARG A 106 -14.36 -4.53 18.22
N SER A 107 -14.73 -3.25 18.23
CA SER A 107 -15.96 -2.76 18.85
C SER A 107 -17.21 -3.03 18.01
N MET A 108 -17.05 -3.42 16.74
CA MET A 108 -18.19 -3.74 15.87
C MET A 108 -18.75 -5.15 16.16
N PRO A 109 -20.09 -5.31 16.14
CA PRO A 109 -20.74 -6.54 16.58
C PRO A 109 -20.69 -7.69 15.56
N ALA A 110 -20.62 -7.41 14.25
CA ALA A 110 -20.71 -8.48 13.24
C ALA A 110 -19.34 -9.05 12.84
N SER A 111 -19.24 -10.38 12.81
CA SER A 111 -18.00 -11.14 12.49
C SER A 111 -17.49 -10.89 11.07
N ARG A 112 -18.38 -10.66 10.09
CA ARG A 112 -17.99 -10.38 8.70
C ARG A 112 -17.22 -9.06 8.54
N TRP A 113 -17.56 -8.02 9.30
CA TRP A 113 -16.85 -6.74 9.26
C TRP A 113 -15.42 -6.86 9.79
N LYS A 114 -15.17 -7.87 10.63
CA LYS A 114 -13.84 -8.09 11.20
C LYS A 114 -12.81 -8.54 10.15
N LEU A 115 -13.25 -9.23 9.09
CA LEU A 115 -12.36 -9.63 7.99
C LEU A 115 -11.83 -8.45 7.18
N LEU A 116 -12.45 -7.28 7.28
CA LEU A 116 -12.00 -6.09 6.56
C LEU A 116 -10.63 -5.58 7.04
N ASN A 117 -10.13 -6.05 8.19
CA ASN A 117 -8.76 -5.78 8.60
C ASN A 117 -7.71 -6.43 7.68
N LEU A 118 -8.10 -7.31 6.76
CA LEU A 118 -7.22 -7.92 5.76
C LEU A 118 -7.17 -7.16 4.43
N LEU A 119 -8.02 -6.14 4.23
CA LEU A 119 -8.04 -5.34 3.00
C LEU A 119 -6.66 -4.70 2.68
N PRO A 120 -5.88 -4.19 3.66
CA PRO A 120 -4.55 -3.63 3.37
C PRO A 120 -3.59 -4.66 2.76
N ALA A 121 -3.70 -5.94 3.13
CA ALA A 121 -2.85 -7.00 2.59
C ALA A 121 -3.12 -7.28 1.10
N ALA A 122 -4.36 -7.04 0.62
CA ALA A 122 -4.65 -7.09 -0.80
C ALA A 122 -3.94 -5.95 -1.55
N GLY A 123 -3.95 -4.74 -0.98
CA GLY A 123 -3.18 -3.61 -1.51
C GLY A 123 -1.69 -3.93 -1.60
N MET A 124 -1.10 -4.52 -0.55
CA MET A 124 0.31 -4.96 -0.53
C MET A 124 0.65 -5.96 -1.63
N ALA A 125 -0.20 -6.97 -1.82
CA ALA A 125 0.01 -7.96 -2.87
C ALA A 125 -0.02 -7.33 -4.27
N LEU A 126 -0.95 -6.39 -4.49
CA LEU A 126 -1.06 -5.66 -5.76
C LEU A 126 0.12 -4.72 -5.99
N ASP A 127 0.66 -4.11 -4.93
CA ASP A 127 1.87 -3.30 -5.00
C ASP A 127 3.09 -4.12 -5.45
N PHE A 128 3.31 -5.29 -4.85
CA PHE A 128 4.40 -6.17 -5.28
C PHE A 128 4.23 -6.70 -6.72
N LEU A 129 3.00 -6.95 -7.15
CA LEU A 129 2.70 -7.31 -8.54
C LEU A 129 2.97 -6.15 -9.50
N GLU A 130 2.61 -4.93 -9.11
CA GLU A 130 2.89 -3.72 -9.87
C GLU A 130 4.39 -3.46 -9.99
N ASN A 131 5.14 -3.53 -8.89
CA ASN A 131 6.59 -3.41 -8.86
C ASN A 131 7.27 -4.44 -9.76
N THR A 132 6.76 -5.68 -9.77
CA THR A 132 7.27 -6.73 -10.66
C THR A 132 6.95 -6.43 -12.12
N GLY A 133 5.72 -6.05 -12.43
CA GLY A 133 5.28 -5.74 -13.78
C GLY A 133 6.04 -4.56 -14.39
N THR A 134 6.16 -3.45 -13.64
CA THR A 134 6.91 -2.27 -14.10
C THR A 134 8.38 -2.61 -14.27
N SER A 135 8.99 -3.35 -13.34
CA SER A 135 10.40 -3.75 -13.46
C SER A 135 10.67 -4.62 -14.69
N ILE A 136 9.79 -5.56 -15.04
CA ILE A 136 9.94 -6.36 -16.26
C ILE A 136 9.90 -5.48 -17.51
N VAL A 137 8.97 -4.51 -17.56
CA VAL A 137 8.88 -3.57 -18.69
C VAL A 137 10.16 -2.73 -18.78
N MET A 138 10.65 -2.19 -17.66
CA MET A 138 11.90 -1.40 -17.63
C MET A 138 13.12 -2.20 -18.08
N LEU A 139 13.25 -3.47 -17.66
CA LEU A 139 14.37 -4.32 -18.02
C LEU A 139 14.36 -4.78 -19.48
N ARG A 140 13.17 -4.91 -20.09
CA ARG A 140 13.04 -5.37 -21.49
C ARG A 140 13.05 -4.24 -22.50
N PHE A 141 12.76 -3.01 -22.10
CA PHE A 141 12.78 -1.85 -22.99
C PHE A 141 14.14 -1.74 -23.74
N PRO A 142 14.16 -1.53 -25.08
CA PRO A 142 13.03 -1.15 -25.95
C PRO A 142 12.18 -2.30 -26.50
N SER A 143 12.45 -3.56 -26.12
CA SER A 143 11.60 -4.68 -26.53
C SER A 143 10.26 -4.65 -25.81
N GLU A 144 9.18 -4.72 -26.58
CA GLU A 144 7.83 -4.75 -26.02
C GLU A 144 7.55 -6.02 -25.19
N THR A 145 6.67 -5.84 -24.21
CA THR A 145 6.19 -6.86 -23.27
C THR A 145 4.68 -6.71 -23.12
N PRO A 146 3.90 -6.85 -24.21
CA PRO A 146 2.55 -6.31 -24.31
C PRO A 146 1.60 -6.81 -23.21
N VAL A 147 1.61 -8.12 -22.92
CA VAL A 147 0.75 -8.68 -21.85
C VAL A 147 1.03 -8.05 -20.49
N ILE A 148 2.31 -7.88 -20.14
CA ILE A 148 2.71 -7.34 -18.83
C ILE A 148 2.47 -5.82 -18.79
N ALA A 149 2.81 -5.10 -19.86
CA ALA A 149 2.61 -3.66 -19.94
C ALA A 149 1.12 -3.27 -19.84
N HIS A 150 0.20 -4.09 -20.37
CA HIS A 150 -1.24 -3.85 -20.25
C HIS A 150 -1.84 -4.28 -18.91
N ILE A 151 -1.33 -5.33 -18.25
CA ILE A 151 -1.90 -5.78 -16.96
C ILE A 151 -1.38 -4.96 -15.76
N THR A 152 -0.15 -4.46 -15.83
CA THR A 152 0.50 -3.72 -14.72
C THR A 152 -0.28 -2.48 -14.26
N PRO A 153 -0.86 -1.64 -15.15
CA PRO A 153 -1.71 -0.53 -14.73
C PRO A 153 -2.92 -0.94 -13.89
N PHE A 154 -3.48 -2.13 -14.12
CA PHE A 154 -4.59 -2.62 -13.30
C PHE A 154 -4.13 -2.98 -11.89
N PHE A 155 -2.91 -3.51 -11.72
CA PHE A 155 -2.33 -3.68 -10.38
C PHE A 155 -2.19 -2.34 -9.67
N THR A 156 -1.74 -1.29 -10.37
CA THR A 156 -1.67 0.09 -9.85
C THR A 156 -3.04 0.58 -9.38
N LEU A 157 -4.06 0.45 -10.24
CA LEU A 157 -5.43 0.88 -9.93
C LEU A 157 -6.01 0.14 -8.74
N PHE A 158 -5.99 -1.20 -8.75
CA PHE A 158 -6.57 -1.98 -7.68
C PHE A 158 -5.80 -1.84 -6.37
N LYS A 159 -4.48 -1.60 -6.44
CA LYS A 159 -3.67 -1.21 -5.28
C LYS A 159 -4.24 0.05 -4.65
N TRP A 160 -4.34 1.13 -5.42
CA TRP A 160 -4.81 2.42 -4.91
C TRP A 160 -6.23 2.35 -4.38
N LEU A 161 -7.13 1.66 -5.08
CA LEU A 161 -8.49 1.40 -4.59
C LEU A 161 -8.47 0.65 -3.24
N SER A 162 -7.61 -0.36 -3.08
CA SER A 162 -7.48 -1.11 -1.82
C SER A 162 -6.96 -0.23 -0.68
N ILE A 163 -5.97 0.62 -0.96
CA ILE A 163 -5.39 1.55 0.02
C ILE A 163 -6.44 2.61 0.42
N TYR A 164 -7.08 3.28 -0.53
CA TYR A 164 -8.10 4.28 -0.26
C TYR A 164 -9.32 3.70 0.46
N ALA A 165 -9.78 2.52 0.06
CA ALA A 165 -10.87 1.83 0.75
C ALA A 165 -10.48 1.47 2.20
N SER A 166 -9.21 1.10 2.44
CA SER A 166 -8.71 0.84 3.80
C SER A 166 -8.70 2.10 4.68
N PHE A 167 -8.28 3.25 4.13
CA PHE A 167 -8.36 4.53 4.84
C PHE A 167 -9.80 4.99 5.08
N GLY A 168 -10.69 4.87 4.09
CA GLY A 168 -12.10 5.17 4.25
C GLY A 168 -12.76 4.30 5.33
N LEU A 169 -12.45 3.01 5.33
CA LEU A 169 -12.89 2.09 6.37
C LEU A 169 -12.33 2.45 7.74
N LEU A 170 -11.06 2.87 7.82
CA LEU A 170 -10.44 3.30 9.07
C LEU A 170 -11.20 4.49 9.69
N VAL A 171 -11.58 5.48 8.87
CA VAL A 171 -12.40 6.62 9.32
C VAL A 171 -13.75 6.13 9.87
N VAL A 172 -14.46 5.26 9.14
CA VAL A 172 -15.74 4.70 9.58
C VAL A 172 -15.58 3.91 10.90
N ALA A 173 -14.55 3.08 11.00
CA ALA A 173 -14.27 2.28 12.19
C ALA A 173 -13.94 3.16 13.40
N PHE A 174 -13.16 4.22 13.20
CA PHE A 174 -12.82 5.19 14.23
C PHE A 174 -14.06 5.93 14.75
N ILE A 175 -14.89 6.48 13.86
CA ILE A 175 -16.13 7.18 14.23
C ILE A 175 -17.04 6.25 15.04
N TYR A 176 -17.24 5.02 14.57
CA TYR A 176 -18.03 4.02 15.28
C TYR A 176 -17.46 3.74 16.68
N TRP A 177 -16.14 3.55 16.77
CA TRP A 177 -15.45 3.28 18.03
C TRP A 177 -15.62 4.43 19.03
N VAL A 178 -15.55 5.69 18.59
CA VAL A 178 -15.78 6.89 19.44
C VAL A 178 -17.22 6.88 19.97
N VAL A 179 -18.21 6.75 19.09
CA VAL A 179 -19.64 6.74 19.47
C VAL A 179 -19.94 5.59 20.45
N TYR A 180 -19.42 4.40 20.17
CA TYR A 180 -19.57 3.23 21.03
C TYR A 180 -18.93 3.47 22.41
N SER A 181 -17.73 4.04 22.46
CA SER A 181 -17.00 4.30 23.71
C SER A 181 -17.71 5.32 24.58
N ILE A 182 -18.28 6.38 24.00
CA ILE A 182 -19.08 7.38 24.72
C ILE A 182 -20.34 6.73 25.32
N LYS A 183 -21.10 5.96 24.51
CA LYS A 183 -22.32 5.27 24.98
C LYS A 183 -22.02 4.27 26.10
N LYS A 184 -20.90 3.54 26.01
CA LYS A 184 -20.49 2.58 27.04
C LYS A 184 -20.13 3.27 28.37
N ARG A 185 -19.47 4.43 28.32
CA ARG A 185 -19.14 5.22 29.52
C ARG A 185 -20.38 5.79 30.21
N ARG A 186 -21.42 6.20 29.46
CA ARG A 186 -22.69 6.70 30.02
C ARG A 186 -23.56 5.62 30.68
N LYS A 187 -23.32 4.35 30.39
CA LYS A 187 -24.06 3.20 30.97
C LYS A 187 -23.39 2.61 32.21
N LYS A 188 -22.16 3.04 32.53
CA LYS A 188 -21.45 2.70 33.75
C LYS A 188 -21.63 3.81 34.75
#